data_AF-A0A8F4FPF3-F1
#
_entry.id   AF-A0A8F4FPF3-F1
#
_cell.length_a   1.000
_cell.length_b   1.000
_cell.length_c   1.000
_cell.angle_alpha   90.00
_cell.angle_beta   90.00
_cell.angle_gamma   90.00
#
_symmetry.space_group_name_H-M   'P 1'
#
loop_
_entity.id
_entity.type
_entity.pdbx_description
1 polymer ?
#
loop_
_entity_poly.entity_id
_entity_poly.type
_entity_poly.pdbx_seq_one_letter_code
_entity_poly.pdbx_strand_id
1 'polypeptide(L)'
;MTGVLHDDDTFEAERRRLVGLAYRITGSRAEADDVVQDAWLRWQRADPSTIERPAAWLTTVTSRLALDRLKSARHQREAYVGPWLPDAATTEPGPADRAELAESLTIGFLAVLEAARARRAGGVPAGRRLRPALRRDRPRGRQDPRGLPTGGLPRPARGSATAAPASPPPTTRPGR
;
A
#
# COMPACT_ATOMS: atom_id res chain seq x y z
N MET A 1 16.08 1.93 -30.75
CA MET A 1 14.85 1.66 -29.97
C MET A 1 15.06 2.22 -28.57
N THR A 2 14.98 3.54 -28.42
CA THR A 2 15.04 4.22 -27.11
C THR A 2 13.67 4.05 -26.47
N GLY A 3 13.55 3.09 -25.55
CA GLY A 3 12.36 2.94 -24.71
C GLY A 3 12.25 4.17 -23.82
N VAL A 4 11.28 5.04 -24.10
CA VAL A 4 10.94 6.13 -23.19
C VAL A 4 10.16 5.49 -22.06
N LEU A 5 10.85 5.21 -20.95
CA LEU A 5 10.24 4.64 -19.76
C LEU A 5 9.45 5.74 -19.05
N HIS A 6 8.22 5.42 -18.68
CA HIS A 6 7.47 6.27 -17.78
C HIS A 6 8.10 6.25 -16.38
N ASP A 7 7.85 7.29 -15.60
CA ASP A 7 8.26 7.35 -14.21
C ASP A 7 7.47 6.32 -13.37
N ASP A 8 8.18 5.32 -12.84
CA ASP A 8 7.60 4.25 -12.02
C ASP A 8 7.00 4.82 -10.72
N ASP A 9 7.61 5.86 -10.15
CA ASP A 9 7.16 6.50 -8.91
C ASP A 9 5.76 7.12 -9.08
N THR A 10 5.48 7.71 -10.24
CA THR A 10 4.15 8.25 -10.60
C THR A 10 3.07 7.16 -10.58
N PHE A 11 3.37 5.97 -11.11
CA PHE A 11 2.41 4.87 -11.09
C PHE A 11 2.22 4.32 -9.67
N GLU A 12 3.31 4.10 -8.94
CA GLU A 12 3.27 3.54 -7.59
C GLU A 12 2.52 4.45 -6.61
N ALA A 13 2.63 5.78 -6.77
CA ALA A 13 1.85 6.74 -6.01
C ALA A 13 0.32 6.57 -6.23
N GLU A 14 -0.10 6.22 -7.43
CA GLU A 14 -1.51 6.01 -7.79
C GLU A 14 -2.00 4.57 -7.55
N ARG A 15 -1.11 3.58 -7.45
CA ARG A 15 -1.45 2.14 -7.39
C ARG A 15 -2.58 1.85 -6.39
N ARG A 16 -2.47 2.33 -5.16
CA ARG A 16 -3.49 2.09 -4.11
C ARG A 16 -4.87 2.65 -4.50
N ARG A 17 -4.90 3.83 -5.12
CA ARG A 17 -6.13 4.47 -5.58
C ARG A 17 -6.73 3.71 -6.77
N LEU A 18 -5.91 3.23 -7.69
CA LEU A 18 -6.33 2.44 -8.85
C LEU A 18 -6.88 1.07 -8.46
N VAL A 19 -6.24 0.36 -7.52
CA VAL A 19 -6.76 -0.91 -6.98
C VAL A 19 -8.13 -0.68 -6.33
N GLY A 20 -8.27 0.37 -5.52
CA GLY A 20 -9.55 0.72 -4.91
C GLY A 20 -10.63 1.07 -5.93
N LEU A 21 -10.27 1.72 -7.04
CA LEU A 21 -11.17 2.02 -8.15
C LEU A 21 -11.62 0.74 -8.87
N ALA A 22 -10.68 -0.11 -9.27
CA ALA A 22 -10.97 -1.36 -9.96
C ALA A 22 -11.83 -2.27 -9.09
N TYR A 23 -11.52 -2.39 -7.79
CA TYR A 23 -12.28 -3.17 -6.83
C TYR A 23 -13.74 -2.73 -6.71
N ARG A 24 -14.03 -1.42 -6.75
CA ARG A 24 -15.42 -0.92 -6.74
C ARG A 24 -16.19 -1.28 -8.01
N ILE A 25 -15.51 -1.49 -9.13
CA ILE A 25 -16.13 -1.85 -10.42
C ILE A 25 -16.30 -3.37 -10.51
N THR A 26 -15.29 -4.15 -10.14
CA THR A 26 -15.28 -5.61 -10.29
C THR A 26 -15.91 -6.34 -9.11
N GLY A 27 -15.84 -5.78 -7.90
CA GLY A 27 -16.27 -6.43 -6.66
C GLY A 27 -15.31 -7.52 -6.16
N SER A 28 -14.23 -7.82 -6.89
CA SER A 28 -13.25 -8.86 -6.57
C SER A 28 -11.86 -8.27 -6.40
N ARG A 29 -11.18 -8.62 -5.31
CA ARG A 29 -9.83 -8.14 -5.04
C ARG A 29 -8.81 -8.70 -6.03
N ALA A 30 -8.93 -9.98 -6.38
CA ALA A 30 -8.04 -10.62 -7.34
C ALA A 30 -8.15 -9.95 -8.73
N GLU A 31 -9.39 -9.76 -9.23
CA GLU A 31 -9.61 -9.10 -10.51
C GLU A 31 -9.14 -7.64 -10.50
N ALA A 32 -9.27 -6.94 -9.37
CA ALA A 32 -8.79 -5.57 -9.24
C ALA A 32 -7.26 -5.49 -9.33
N ASP A 33 -6.54 -6.39 -8.67
CA ASP A 33 -5.09 -6.45 -8.72
C ASP A 33 -4.60 -6.79 -10.14
N ASP A 34 -5.25 -7.73 -10.83
CA ASP A 34 -4.97 -8.07 -12.23
C ASP A 34 -5.20 -6.89 -13.18
N VAL A 35 -6.32 -6.17 -13.02
CA VAL A 35 -6.61 -4.96 -13.82
C VAL A 35 -5.53 -3.90 -13.66
N VAL A 36 -5.04 -3.69 -12.44
CA VAL A 36 -3.97 -2.71 -12.17
C VAL A 36 -2.63 -3.17 -12.74
N GLN A 37 -2.35 -4.47 -12.75
CA GLN A 37 -1.18 -5.00 -13.46
C GLN A 37 -1.28 -4.77 -14.98
N ASP A 38 -2.44 -5.05 -15.58
CA ASP A 38 -2.67 -4.79 -17.00
C ASP A 38 -2.54 -3.29 -17.32
N ALA A 39 -3.01 -2.41 -16.42
CA ALA A 39 -2.85 -0.96 -16.54
C ALA A 39 -1.37 -0.54 -16.48
N TRP A 40 -0.57 -1.12 -15.58
CA TRP A 40 0.88 -0.89 -15.51
C TRP A 40 1.59 -1.29 -16.80
N LEU A 41 1.25 -2.45 -17.37
CA LEU A 41 1.84 -2.89 -18.64
C LEU A 41 1.47 -1.97 -19.81
N ARG A 42 0.29 -1.34 -19.79
CA ARG A 42 -0.11 -0.33 -20.78
C ARG A 42 0.62 0.99 -20.55
N TRP A 43 0.82 1.39 -19.30
CA TRP A 43 1.59 2.58 -18.91
C TRP A 43 3.03 2.49 -19.45
N GLN A 44 3.72 1.37 -19.22
CA GLN A 44 5.10 1.17 -19.68
C GLN A 44 5.26 1.13 -21.21
N ARG A 45 4.18 0.88 -21.96
CA ARG A 45 4.20 0.87 -23.44
C ARG A 45 3.70 2.16 -24.06
N ALA A 46 3.05 3.02 -23.29
CA ALA A 46 2.57 4.30 -23.78
C ALA A 46 3.73 5.28 -23.98
N ASP A 47 3.59 6.22 -24.91
CA ASP A 47 4.56 7.29 -25.10
C ASP A 47 4.31 8.41 -24.06
N PRO A 48 5.28 8.71 -23.17
CA PRO A 48 5.11 9.74 -22.15
C PRO A 48 4.81 11.13 -22.71
N SER A 49 5.28 11.44 -23.92
CA SER A 49 5.03 12.74 -24.55
C SER A 49 3.56 12.96 -24.91
N THR A 50 2.78 11.88 -25.00
CA THR A 50 1.35 11.93 -25.33
C THR A 50 0.46 12.04 -24.09
N ILE A 51 1.02 11.86 -22.88
CA ILE A 51 0.26 11.86 -21.63
C ILE A 51 0.54 13.13 -20.84
N GLU A 52 -0.30 14.14 -21.06
CA GLU A 52 -0.20 15.41 -20.30
C GLU A 52 -0.63 15.23 -18.82
N ARG A 53 -1.57 14.31 -18.55
CA ARG A 53 -2.16 14.11 -17.21
C ARG A 53 -2.15 12.63 -16.80
N PRO A 54 -1.03 12.14 -16.22
CA PRO A 54 -0.84 10.75 -15.80
C PRO A 54 -2.00 10.16 -14.99
N ALA A 55 -2.42 10.82 -13.91
CA ALA A 55 -3.47 10.32 -13.03
C ALA A 55 -4.83 10.17 -13.75
N ALA A 56 -5.15 11.09 -14.67
CA ALA A 56 -6.39 11.04 -15.45
C ALA A 56 -6.35 9.90 -16.49
N TRP A 57 -5.20 9.73 -17.14
CA TRP A 57 -4.96 8.64 -18.08
C TRP A 57 -5.07 7.27 -17.38
N LEU A 58 -4.38 7.09 -16.26
CA LEU A 58 -4.40 5.85 -15.47
C LEU A 58 -5.81 5.52 -14.97
N THR A 59 -6.55 6.51 -14.47
CA THR A 59 -7.96 6.35 -14.06
C THR A 59 -8.81 5.83 -15.22
N THR A 60 -8.64 6.42 -16.40
CA THR A 60 -9.41 6.06 -17.61
C THR A 60 -9.09 4.64 -18.07
N VAL A 61 -7.80 4.30 -18.17
CA VAL A 61 -7.35 2.97 -18.61
C VAL A 61 -7.81 1.89 -17.63
N THR A 62 -7.62 2.11 -16.32
CA THR A 62 -8.04 1.19 -15.26
C THR A 62 -9.55 0.97 -15.28
N SER A 63 -10.34 2.04 -15.43
CA SER A 63 -11.81 1.93 -15.49
C SER A 63 -12.28 1.12 -16.70
N ARG A 64 -11.67 1.34 -17.88
CA ARG A 64 -12.01 0.58 -19.10
C ARG A 64 -11.68 -0.90 -18.93
N LEU A 65 -10.47 -1.22 -18.45
CA LEU A 65 -10.04 -2.60 -18.19
C LEU A 65 -10.97 -3.30 -17.19
N ALA A 66 -11.36 -2.64 -16.10
CA ALA A 66 -12.27 -3.20 -15.11
C ALA A 66 -13.66 -3.49 -15.70
N LEU A 67 -14.20 -2.57 -16.51
CA LEU A 67 -15.49 -2.75 -17.19
C LEU A 67 -15.44 -3.88 -18.24
N ASP A 68 -14.33 -3.99 -18.97
CA ASP A 68 -14.13 -5.05 -19.97
C ASP A 68 -14.06 -6.43 -19.30
N ARG A 69 -13.39 -6.54 -18.14
CA ARG A 69 -13.38 -7.77 -17.32
C ARG A 69 -14.78 -8.14 -16.85
N LEU A 70 -15.55 -7.18 -16.33
CA LEU A 70 -16.92 -7.42 -15.89
C LEU A 70 -17.82 -7.92 -17.04
N LYS A 71 -17.69 -7.31 -18.22
CA LYS A 71 -18.43 -7.74 -19.43
C LYS A 71 -18.02 -9.13 -19.89
N SER A 72 -16.72 -9.45 -19.86
CA SER A 72 -16.22 -10.78 -20.25
C SER A 72 -16.71 -11.86 -19.29
N ALA A 73 -16.62 -11.62 -17.98
CA ALA A 73 -17.13 -12.56 -16.97
C ALA A 73 -18.64 -12.78 -17.10
N ARG A 74 -19.40 -11.71 -17.40
CA ARG A 74 -20.84 -11.81 -17.69
C ARG A 74 -21.13 -12.60 -18.97
N HIS A 75 -20.40 -12.34 -20.06
CA HIS A 75 -20.53 -13.09 -21.30
C HIS A 75 -20.21 -14.57 -21.12
N GLN A 76 -19.20 -14.94 -20.33
CA GLN A 76 -18.92 -16.34 -20.04
C GLN A 76 -20.06 -17.02 -19.26
N ARG A 77 -20.77 -16.28 -18.40
CA ARG A 77 -21.95 -16.78 -17.68
C ARG A 77 -23.20 -16.85 -18.57
N GLU A 78 -23.37 -15.93 -19.53
CA GLU A 78 -24.53 -15.84 -20.42
C GLU A 78 -24.41 -16.71 -21.68
N ALA A 79 -23.21 -16.89 -22.22
CA ALA A 79 -22.93 -17.86 -23.28
C ALA A 79 -23.03 -19.31 -22.79
N TYR A 80 -23.24 -19.51 -21.48
CA TYR A 80 -23.42 -20.80 -20.86
C TYR A 80 -24.89 -21.24 -20.94
N VAL A 81 -25.34 -21.62 -22.14
CA VAL A 81 -26.57 -22.39 -22.38
C VAL A 81 -26.13 -23.80 -22.81
N GLY A 82 -25.89 -24.69 -21.83
CA GLY A 82 -25.58 -26.09 -22.11
C GLY A 82 -25.00 -26.85 -20.90
N PRO A 83 -25.37 -28.14 -20.68
CA PRO A 83 -25.03 -28.88 -19.47
C PRO A 83 -23.69 -29.63 -19.58
N TRP A 84 -22.57 -29.07 -19.08
CA TRP A 84 -21.40 -29.88 -18.63
C TRP A 84 -20.35 -29.08 -17.83
N LEU A 85 -19.93 -29.63 -16.68
CA LEU A 85 -18.92 -29.21 -15.68
C LEU A 85 -17.62 -30.05 -15.90
N PRO A 86 -16.36 -29.72 -15.48
CA PRO A 86 -16.02 -29.05 -14.20
C PRO A 86 -14.75 -28.16 -14.09
N ASP A 87 -14.60 -27.58 -12.88
CA ASP A 87 -13.44 -26.93 -12.22
C ASP A 87 -13.34 -25.39 -12.38
N ALA A 88 -13.19 -24.56 -11.35
CA ALA A 88 -12.76 -24.82 -9.98
C ALA A 88 -13.90 -25.20 -9.04
N ALA A 89 -13.61 -26.05 -8.05
CA ALA A 89 -14.32 -26.01 -6.78
C ALA A 89 -14.34 -24.55 -6.32
N THR A 90 -15.47 -23.88 -6.53
CA THR A 90 -15.77 -22.64 -5.84
C THR A 90 -15.62 -23.01 -4.38
N THR A 91 -14.55 -22.55 -3.72
CA THR A 91 -14.44 -22.58 -2.25
C THR A 91 -15.39 -21.53 -1.69
N GLU A 92 -16.59 -21.46 -2.26
CA GLU A 92 -17.71 -20.76 -1.69
C GLU A 92 -18.30 -21.76 -0.71
N PRO A 93 -18.21 -21.47 0.61
CA PRO A 93 -18.77 -22.35 1.61
C PRO A 93 -20.22 -22.65 1.25
N GLY A 94 -20.57 -23.92 1.21
CA GLY A 94 -21.92 -24.37 0.95
C GLY A 94 -22.88 -23.82 2.01
N PRO A 95 -24.20 -23.93 1.79
CA PRO A 95 -25.18 -23.49 2.78
C PRO A 95 -24.97 -24.12 4.17
N ALA A 96 -24.47 -25.36 4.24
CA ALA A 96 -24.07 -26.03 5.48
C ALA A 96 -22.84 -25.39 6.13
N ASP A 97 -21.76 -25.18 5.37
CA ASP A 97 -20.52 -24.54 5.86
C ASP A 97 -20.77 -23.10 6.34
N ARG A 98 -21.69 -22.37 5.67
CA ARG A 98 -22.11 -21.03 6.09
C ARG A 98 -22.92 -21.05 7.38
N ALA A 99 -23.75 -22.08 7.59
CA ALA A 99 -24.49 -22.26 8.85
C ALA A 99 -23.54 -22.61 10.00
N GLU A 100 -22.57 -23.49 9.76
CA GLU A 100 -21.54 -23.86 10.75
C GLU A 100 -20.65 -22.66 11.13
N LEU A 101 -20.27 -21.84 10.15
CA LEU A 101 -19.54 -20.59 10.41
C LEU A 101 -20.38 -19.59 11.21
N ALA A 102 -21.66 -19.42 10.88
CA ALA A 102 -22.57 -18.54 11.60
C ALA A 102 -22.77 -18.99 13.06
N GLU A 103 -22.87 -20.30 13.30
CA GLU A 103 -22.94 -20.89 14.64
C GLU A 103 -21.64 -20.65 15.43
N SER A 104 -20.49 -20.90 14.80
CA SER A 104 -19.16 -20.65 15.39
C SER A 104 -18.96 -19.18 15.78
N LEU A 105 -19.38 -18.25 14.93
CA LEU A 105 -19.32 -16.82 15.20
C LEU A 105 -20.25 -16.40 16.34
N THR A 106 -21.46 -16.99 16.40
CA THR A 106 -22.43 -16.73 17.47
C THR A 106 -21.86 -17.16 18.82
N ILE A 107 -21.30 -18.37 18.90
CA ILE A 107 -20.68 -18.90 20.13
C ILE A 107 -19.45 -18.06 20.50
N GLY A 108 -18.59 -17.73 19.54
CA GLY A 108 -17.42 -16.88 19.75
C GLY A 108 -17.79 -15.49 20.28
N PHE A 109 -18.84 -14.87 19.74
CA PHE A 109 -19.30 -13.56 20.18
C PHE A 109 -19.88 -13.61 21.60
N LEU A 110 -20.67 -14.62 21.95
CA LEU A 110 -21.19 -14.81 23.30
C LEU A 110 -20.05 -15.00 24.32
N ALA A 111 -19.00 -15.75 23.97
CA ALA A 111 -17.82 -15.91 24.83
C ALA A 111 -17.07 -14.58 25.04
N VAL A 112 -16.97 -13.73 24.01
CA VAL A 112 -16.38 -12.39 24.12
C VAL A 112 -17.22 -11.49 25.03
N LEU A 113 -18.56 -11.51 24.90
CA LEU A 113 -19.46 -10.75 25.76
C LEU A 113 -19.38 -11.21 27.23
N GLU A 114 -19.30 -12.51 27.47
CA GLU A 114 -19.15 -13.06 28.82
C GLU A 114 -17.79 -12.68 29.42
N ALA A 115 -16.71 -12.76 28.66
CA ALA A 115 -15.39 -12.32 29.10
C ALA A 115 -15.35 -10.80 29.39
N ALA A 116 -16.05 -10.00 28.59
CA ALA A 116 -16.18 -8.56 28.82
C ALA A 116 -17.01 -8.27 30.09
N ARG A 117 -18.08 -9.02 30.34
CA ARG A 117 -18.89 -8.93 31.56
C ARG A 117 -18.10 -9.33 32.79
N ALA A 118 -17.38 -10.46 32.75
CA ALA A 118 -16.51 -10.92 33.83
C ALA A 118 -15.40 -9.91 34.15
N ARG A 119 -14.81 -9.28 33.12
CA ARG A 119 -13.80 -8.23 33.29
C ARG A 119 -14.39 -6.95 33.91
N ARG A 120 -15.65 -6.64 33.64
CA ARG A 120 -16.38 -5.51 34.25
C ARG A 120 -16.84 -5.82 35.68
N ALA A 121 -17.13 -7.10 35.98
CA ALA A 121 -17.49 -7.59 37.30
C ALA A 121 -16.27 -7.82 38.22
N GLY A 122 -15.07 -7.94 37.63
CA GLY A 122 -13.78 -7.94 38.33
C GLY A 122 -13.40 -6.56 38.86
N GLY A 123 -14.21 -6.05 39.78
CA GLY A 123 -13.79 -4.99 40.70
C GLY A 123 -12.58 -5.48 41.48
N VAL A 124 -11.52 -4.68 41.44
CA VAL A 124 -10.30 -4.77 42.25
C VAL A 124 -10.58 -5.42 43.61
N PRO A 125 -9.89 -6.50 44.02
CA PRO A 125 -9.95 -6.94 45.40
C PRO A 125 -9.37 -5.83 46.28
N ALA A 126 -10.28 -5.10 46.92
CA ALA A 126 -9.94 -4.13 47.95
C ALA A 126 -9.31 -4.87 49.13
N GLY A 127 -8.11 -4.45 49.52
CA GLY A 127 -7.62 -4.67 50.87
C GLY A 127 -6.47 -5.66 51.02
N ARG A 128 -5.25 -5.23 50.67
CA ARG A 128 -4.09 -5.51 51.52
C ARG A 128 -3.29 -4.23 51.68
N ARG A 129 -3.70 -3.40 52.65
CA ARG A 129 -2.92 -2.26 53.12
C ARG A 129 -1.62 -2.79 53.72
N LEU A 130 -0.51 -2.67 53.00
CA LEU A 130 0.81 -2.72 53.59
C LEU A 130 1.11 -1.33 54.17
N ARG A 131 1.34 -1.31 55.49
CA ARG A 131 1.56 -0.14 56.34
C ARG A 131 2.74 0.73 55.85
N PRO A 132 2.71 2.06 56.03
CA PRO A 132 3.89 2.88 55.87
C PRO A 132 4.69 2.86 57.18
N ALA A 133 5.96 2.45 57.12
CA ALA A 133 6.88 2.60 58.22
C ALA A 133 8.08 3.46 57.79
N LEU A 134 8.16 4.61 58.45
CA LEU A 134 9.38 5.30 58.86
C LEU A 134 10.24 5.99 57.79
N ARG A 135 9.96 7.29 57.70
CA ARG A 135 10.87 8.42 57.50
C ARG A 135 12.23 8.21 58.21
N ARG A 136 13.32 8.21 57.46
CA ARG A 136 14.65 8.77 57.81
C ARG A 136 15.33 9.12 56.48
N ASP A 137 15.38 10.41 56.16
CA ASP A 137 16.47 11.35 56.43
C ASP A 137 17.33 11.52 55.18
N ARG A 138 17.36 12.77 54.69
CA ARG A 138 18.31 13.24 53.68
C ARG A 138 19.73 13.17 54.26
N PRO A 139 20.74 13.13 53.38
CA PRO A 139 21.49 14.36 53.25
C PRO A 139 21.65 14.83 51.80
N ARG A 140 21.59 16.17 51.68
CA ARG A 140 22.11 16.95 50.56
C ARG A 140 23.62 16.75 50.47
N GLY A 141 24.12 16.75 49.24
CA GLY A 141 25.47 17.21 48.93
C GLY A 141 26.21 16.23 48.05
N ARG A 142 26.37 16.57 46.77
CA ARG A 142 27.66 16.96 46.18
C ARG A 142 27.50 17.09 44.67
N GLN A 143 27.49 18.34 44.20
CA GLN A 143 28.04 18.61 42.87
C GLN A 143 29.55 18.45 43.00
N ASP A 144 30.20 17.85 42.02
CA ASP A 144 31.54 18.28 41.68
C ASP A 144 31.61 18.65 40.19
N PRO A 145 31.97 19.91 39.89
CA PRO A 145 32.25 20.44 38.56
C PRO A 145 33.74 20.23 38.25
N ARG A 146 34.05 19.68 37.08
CA ARG A 146 35.38 19.59 36.42
C ARG A 146 35.25 18.49 35.35
N GLY A 147 35.63 18.62 34.10
CA GLY A 147 36.26 19.65 33.31
C GLY A 147 36.48 18.98 31.94
N LEU A 148 35.98 19.58 30.86
CA LEU A 148 36.82 20.20 29.83
C LEU A 148 37.26 19.19 28.73
N PRO A 149 37.85 19.65 27.62
CA PRO A 149 37.19 20.14 26.40
C PRO A 149 37.63 19.25 25.20
N THR A 150 37.31 19.50 23.93
CA THR A 150 38.14 20.34 23.03
C THR A 150 37.94 19.84 21.59
N GLY A 151 37.87 20.76 20.63
CA GLY A 151 38.27 20.54 19.23
C GLY A 151 37.14 20.05 18.32
N GLY A 152 36.60 20.81 17.37
CA GLY A 152 37.31 21.73 16.47
C GLY A 152 37.81 20.97 15.23
N LEU A 153 36.95 20.90 14.21
CA LEU A 153 37.15 21.00 12.74
C LEU A 153 38.59 20.81 12.17
N PRO A 154 38.77 20.22 10.96
CA PRO A 154 38.50 21.00 9.74
C PRO A 154 38.00 20.26 8.49
N ARG A 155 37.33 21.06 7.63
CA ARG A 155 37.17 20.84 6.18
C ARG A 155 38.55 20.91 5.49
N PRO A 156 38.69 20.27 4.32
CA PRO A 156 39.35 20.90 3.18
C PRO A 156 38.44 20.88 1.93
N ALA A 157 38.20 22.03 1.30
CA ALA A 157 38.91 22.59 0.12
C ALA A 157 38.31 22.06 -1.20
N ARG A 158 37.46 22.80 -1.93
CA ARG A 158 37.76 23.86 -2.93
C ARG A 158 38.86 23.50 -3.94
N GLY A 159 38.50 23.57 -5.22
CA GLY A 159 39.35 23.46 -6.41
C GLY A 159 38.85 22.32 -7.31
N SER A 160 38.58 22.48 -8.59
CA SER A 160 38.99 23.50 -9.55
C SER A 160 38.04 23.50 -10.75
N ALA A 161 37.71 24.70 -11.23
CA ALA A 161 37.17 24.93 -12.55
C ALA A 161 38.17 24.47 -13.63
N THR A 162 37.65 23.95 -14.74
CA THR A 162 38.22 24.20 -16.07
C THR A 162 37.06 24.28 -17.06
N ALA A 163 37.04 25.39 -17.78
CA ALA A 163 36.08 25.76 -18.79
C ALA A 163 36.57 25.38 -20.19
N ALA A 164 35.62 25.05 -21.06
CA ALA A 164 35.57 25.35 -22.51
C ALA A 164 36.64 24.68 -23.44
N PRO A 165 36.45 24.66 -24.78
CA PRO A 165 35.41 25.34 -25.57
C PRO A 165 34.61 24.46 -26.54
N ALA A 166 33.53 25.10 -27.00
CA ALA A 166 32.67 24.73 -28.10
C ALA A 166 33.42 24.42 -29.41
N SER A 167 32.84 23.52 -30.20
CA SER A 167 33.10 23.40 -31.64
C SER A 167 31.76 23.36 -32.41
N PRO A 168 31.66 24.08 -33.55
CA PRO A 168 30.42 24.40 -34.26
C PRO A 168 29.92 23.30 -35.24
N PRO A 169 28.67 23.39 -35.74
CA PRO A 169 28.08 22.42 -36.66
C PRO A 169 28.43 22.68 -38.14
N PRO A 170 28.58 21.65 -38.99
CA PRO A 170 28.57 21.82 -40.44
C PRO A 170 27.17 21.61 -41.05
N THR A 171 26.59 22.73 -41.48
CA THR A 171 26.06 23.03 -42.82
C THR A 171 25.14 22.04 -43.55
N THR A 172 23.92 22.52 -43.77
CA THR A 172 22.94 22.17 -44.81
C THR A 172 23.56 21.85 -46.17
N ARG A 173 23.12 20.75 -46.79
CA ARG A 173 23.23 20.51 -48.23
C ARG A 173 21.82 20.43 -48.83
N PRO A 174 21.45 21.26 -49.82
CA PRO A 174 20.26 21.04 -50.63
C PRO A 174 20.62 20.18 -51.85
N GLY A 175 19.79 19.18 -52.15
CA GLY A 175 19.76 18.45 -53.42
C GLY A 175 18.32 17.95 -53.59
N ARG A 176 17.49 18.68 -54.32
CA ARG A 176 17.21 18.60 -55.77
C ARG A 176 16.17 17.53 -56.06
#